data_AF-A0A8S2LKJ3-F1
#
_entry.id   AF-A0A8S2LKJ3-F1
#
_cell.length_a   1.000
_cell.length_b   1.000
_cell.length_c   1.000
_cell.angle_alpha   90.00
_cell.angle_beta   90.00
_cell.angle_gamma   90.00
#
_symmetry.space_group_name_H-M   'P 1'
#
loop_
_entity.id
_entity.type
_entity.pdbx_description
1 polymer ?
#
loop_
_entity_poly.entity_id
_entity_poly.type
_entity_poly.pdbx_seq_one_letter_code
_entity_poly.pdbx_strand_id
1 'polypeptide(L)' 'MMNIDTTNCSLSEVPVYFTSMGGLNQIYALQSYDAIYSPTIDSFGVLARSILGWNSSTMLSYAQSYAWDLNWLGITK' A
#
# COMPACT_ATOMS: atom_id res chain seq x y z
N MET A 1 0.99 -7.86 -5.57
CA MET A 1 0.50 -7.64 -4.19
C MET A 1 1.64 -7.13 -3.36
N MET A 2 1.40 -6.08 -2.58
CA MET A 2 2.35 -5.56 -1.61
C MET A 2 1.90 -6.03 -0.23
N ASN A 3 2.81 -6.65 0.52
CA ASN A 3 2.55 -7.08 1.89
C ASN A 3 3.28 -6.12 2.82
N ILE A 4 2.54 -5.56 3.76
CA ILE A 4 3.06 -4.60 4.73
C ILE A 4 3.22 -5.36 6.04
N ASP A 5 4.45 -5.38 6.54
CA ASP A 5 4.80 -5.98 7.82
C ASP A 5 4.65 -4.92 8.93
N THR A 6 3.88 -5.28 9.95
CA THR A 6 3.58 -4.47 11.13
C THR A 6 4.00 -5.18 12.43
N THR A 7 4.79 -6.25 12.35
CA THR A 7 5.29 -7.03 13.50
C THR A 7 5.92 -6.12 14.58
N ASN A 8 6.64 -5.09 14.14
CA ASN A 8 7.34 -4.14 15.03
C ASN A 8 6.44 -3.01 15.57
N CYS A 9 5.13 -3.02 15.26
CA CYS A 9 4.18 -2.02 15.73
C CYS A 9 3.51 -2.41 17.06
N SER A 10 3.83 -3.59 17.60
CA SER A 10 3.34 -4.08 18.91
C SER A 10 1.82 -3.98 19.09
N LEU A 11 1.09 -4.28 18.02
CA LEU A 11 -0.37 -4.28 17.99
C LEU A 11 -0.90 -5.45 18.83
N SER A 12 -1.98 -5.22 19.57
CA SER A 12 -2.60 -6.23 20.45
C SER A 12 -3.77 -6.97 19.80
N GLU A 13 -4.25 -6.49 18.67
CA GLU A 13 -5.33 -7.08 17.88
C GLU A 13 -5.20 -6.67 16.41
N VAL A 14 -5.99 -7.28 15.53
CA VAL A 14 -6.00 -6.96 14.09
C VAL A 14 -6.55 -5.54 13.88
N PRO A 15 -5.74 -4.57 13.40
CA PRO A 15 -6.20 -3.19 13.24
C PRO A 15 -7.13 -3.01 12.05
N VAL A 16 -7.92 -1.94 12.09
CA VAL A 16 -8.52 -1.35 10.89
C VAL A 16 -7.46 -0.46 10.24
N TYR A 17 -7.12 -0.77 8.98
CA TYR A 17 -6.11 -0.04 8.23
C TYR A 17 -6.73 0.96 7.25
N PHE A 18 -6.12 2.13 7.19
CA PHE A 18 -6.33 3.14 6.16
C PHE A 18 -5.03 3.35 5.42
N THR A 19 -5.07 3.48 4.10
CA THR A 19 -3.89 3.68 3.28
C THR A 19 -4.04 4.86 2.34
N SER A 20 -2.92 5.44 1.96
CA SER A 20 -2.84 6.47 0.93
C SER A 20 -1.53 6.35 0.18
N MET A 21 -1.55 6.60 -1.11
CA MET A 21 -0.33 6.61 -1.92
C MET A 21 0.30 8.01 -1.94
N GLY A 22 1.57 8.10 -1.56
CA GLY A 22 2.43 9.27 -1.71
C GLY A 22 3.39 9.13 -2.89
N GLY A 23 4.01 10.26 -3.28
CA GLY A 23 5.03 10.32 -4.32
C GLY A 23 4.99 11.61 -5.13
N LEU A 24 6.01 11.81 -5.97
CA LEU A 24 6.23 13.06 -6.72
C LEU A 24 5.34 13.18 -7.97
N ASN A 25 5.01 12.07 -8.64
CA ASN A 25 4.25 12.08 -9.88
C ASN A 25 3.59 10.71 -10.14
N GLN A 26 2.68 10.63 -11.12
CA GLN A 26 2.08 9.40 -11.64
C GLN A 26 1.22 8.58 -10.65
N ILE A 27 1.09 9.03 -9.40
CA ILE A 27 0.19 8.41 -8.39
C ILE A 27 -1.29 8.51 -8.77
N TYR A 28 -1.66 9.51 -9.58
CA TYR A 28 -3.02 9.69 -10.11
C TYR A 28 -3.50 8.51 -10.96
N ALA A 29 -2.56 7.74 -11.50
CA ALA A 29 -2.84 6.60 -12.37
C ALA A 29 -2.94 5.27 -11.60
N LEU A 30 -2.85 5.31 -10.27
CA LEU A 30 -2.98 4.14 -9.41
C LEU A 30 -4.39 4.06 -8.84
N GLN A 31 -4.87 2.84 -8.63
CA GLN A 31 -6.12 2.54 -7.93
C GLN A 31 -5.98 1.26 -7.11
N SER A 32 -6.97 0.99 -6.27
CA SER A 32 -7.08 -0.20 -5.40
C SER A 32 -6.05 -0.29 -4.27
N TYR A 33 -5.16 0.70 -4.16
CA TYR A 33 -4.17 0.78 -3.07
C TYR A 33 -4.80 1.07 -1.70
N ASP A 34 -6.09 1.41 -1.69
CA ASP A 34 -6.97 1.62 -0.55
C ASP A 34 -7.69 0.34 -0.07
N ALA A 35 -7.67 -0.73 -0.88
CA ALA A 35 -8.28 -2.00 -0.52
C ALA A 35 -7.32 -2.85 0.34
N ILE A 36 -7.78 -3.20 1.55
CA ILE A 36 -7.04 -4.01 2.53
C ILE A 36 -7.39 -5.49 2.36
N TYR A 37 -6.37 -6.34 2.25
CA TYR A 37 -6.51 -7.78 2.07
C TYR A 37 -5.89 -8.54 3.24
N SER A 38 -6.64 -9.52 3.75
CA SER A 38 -6.21 -10.50 4.75
C SER A 38 -5.40 -9.90 5.93
N PRO A 39 -5.93 -8.89 6.64
CA PRO A 39 -5.21 -8.29 7.75
C PRO A 39 -5.03 -9.29 8.89
N THR A 40 -3.84 -9.30 9.46
CA THR A 40 -3.46 -10.03 10.68
C THR A 40 -2.97 -9.01 11.72
N ILE A 41 -2.59 -9.51 12.91
CA ILE A 41 -2.01 -8.67 13.96
C ILE A 41 -0.66 -8.06 13.56
N ASP A 42 0.03 -8.70 12.62
CA ASP A 42 1.41 -8.43 12.23
C ASP A 42 1.55 -8.08 10.74
N SER A 43 0.48 -8.11 9.94
CA SER A 43 0.57 -7.78 8.52
C SER A 43 -0.76 -7.39 7.89
N PHE A 44 -0.68 -6.80 6.69
CA PHE A 44 -1.82 -6.69 5.78
C PHE A 44 -1.34 -6.60 4.33
N GLY A 45 -2.22 -6.93 3.40
CA GLY A 45 -1.96 -6.85 1.97
C GLY A 45 -2.67 -5.69 1.28
N VAL A 46 -2.03 -5.14 0.25
CA VAL A 46 -2.58 -4.08 -0.62
C VAL A 46 -2.27 -4.38 -2.09
N LEU A 47 -3.15 -3.93 -2.99
CA LEU A 47 -2.96 -4.03 -4.44
C LEU A 47 -2.97 -2.65 -5.10
N ALA A 48 -1.83 -2.20 -5.62
CA ALA A 48 -1.81 -1.09 -6.55
C ALA A 48 -1.92 -1.62 -7.99
N ARG A 49 -2.88 -1.11 -8.76
CA ARG A 49 -3.00 -1.37 -10.20
C ARG A 49 -3.03 -0.06 -10.98
N SER A 50 -2.47 -0.07 -12.19
CA SER A 50 -2.53 1.07 -13.10
C SER A 50 -3.89 1.15 -13.79
N ILE A 51 -4.47 2.35 -13.87
CA ILE A 51 -5.62 2.66 -14.74
C ILE A 51 -5.21 2.97 -16.18
N LEU A 52 -3.91 3.12 -16.45
CA LEU A 52 -3.35 3.45 -17.75
C LEU A 52 -2.72 2.23 -18.46
N GLY A 53 -2.92 1.02 -17.91
CA GLY A 53 -2.46 -0.22 -18.52
C GLY A 53 -0.96 -0.51 -18.33
N TRP A 54 -0.31 0.11 -17.35
CA TRP A 54 1.10 -0.18 -17.06
C TRP A 54 1.31 -1.60 -16.55
N ASN A 55 2.33 -2.26 -17.09
CA ASN A 55 2.81 -3.52 -16.57
C ASN A 55 3.68 -3.32 -15.32
N SER A 56 4.03 -4.42 -14.64
CA SER A 56 4.81 -4.38 -13.40
C SER A 56 6.18 -3.72 -13.55
N SER A 57 6.84 -3.85 -14.71
CA SER A 57 8.15 -3.22 -14.97
C SER A 57 8.05 -1.70 -15.03
N THR A 58 7.03 -1.19 -15.73
CA THR A 58 6.76 0.26 -15.82
C THR A 58 6.37 0.81 -14.45
N MET A 59 5.51 0.09 -13.72
CA MET A 59 5.11 0.50 -12.36
C MET A 59 6.30 0.55 -11.41
N LEU A 60 7.21 -0.43 -11.47
CA LEU A 60 8.42 -0.43 -10.63
C LEU A 60 9.35 0.74 -10.97
N SER A 61 9.57 1.01 -12.26
CA SER A 61 10.39 2.14 -12.71
C SER A 61 9.82 3.49 -12.23
N TYR A 62 8.50 3.66 -12.30
CA TYR A 62 7.84 4.87 -11.80
C TYR A 62 7.86 4.96 -10.27
N ALA A 63 7.64 3.85 -9.57
CA ALA A 63 7.75 3.83 -8.11
C ALA A 63 9.12 4.30 -7.62
N GLN A 64 10.19 3.86 -8.29
CA GLN A 64 11.56 4.27 -7.99
C GLN A 64 11.84 5.73 -8.40
N SER A 65 11.42 6.13 -9.61
CA SER A 65 11.73 7.46 -10.17
C SER A 65 10.95 8.59 -9.49
N TYR A 66 9.74 8.30 -9.04
CA TYR A 66 8.85 9.28 -8.43
C TYR A 66 8.70 9.08 -6.92
N ALA A 67 9.56 8.26 -6.31
CA ALA A 67 9.57 7.99 -4.87
C ALA A 67 8.16 7.66 -4.35
N TRP A 68 7.51 6.66 -4.96
CA TRP A 68 6.20 6.22 -4.47
C TRP A 68 6.34 5.53 -3.12
N ASP A 69 5.44 5.89 -2.22
CA ASP A 69 5.36 5.34 -0.87
C ASP A 69 3.90 5.03 -0.52
N LEU A 70 3.68 3.89 0.12
CA LEU A 70 2.38 3.54 0.67
C LEU A 70 2.36 3.98 2.13
N ASN A 71 1.68 5.08 2.41
CA ASN A 71 1.40 5.50 3.78
C ASN A 71 0.22 4.70 4.33
N TRP A 72 0.25 4.45 5.63
CA TRP A 72 -0.81 3.71 6.31
C TRP A 72 -0.98 4.15 7.75
N LEU A 73 -2.21 3.97 8.26
CA LEU A 73 -2.59 4.15 9.66
C LEU A 73 -3.38 2.92 10.10
N GLY A 74 -2.96 2.29 11.20
CA GLY A 74 -3.69 1.22 11.87
C GLY A 74 -4.36 1.72 13.14
N ILE A 75 -5.65 1.42 13.32
CA ILE A 75 -6.40 1.76 14.53
C ILE A 75 -6.95 0.47 15.15
N THR A 76 -6.62 0.24 16.43
CA THR A 76 -7.18 -0.82 17.26
C THR A 76 -8.25 -0.23 18.20
N LYS A 77 -9.16 -1.07 18.69
CA LYS A 77 -10.18 -0.74 19.69
C LYS A 77 -9.61 -0.64 21.10
#